data_AF-A0A533YZE4-F1
#
_entry.id   AF-A0A533YZE4-F1
#
_cell.length_a   1.000
_cell.length_b   1.000
_cell.length_c   1.000
_cell.angle_alpha   90.00
_cell.angle_beta   90.00
_cell.angle_gamma   90.00
#
_symmetry.space_group_name_H-M   'P 1'
#
loop_
_entity.id
_entity.type
_entity.pdbx_description
1 polymer ?
#
loop_
_entity_poly.entity_id
_entity_poly.type
_entity_poly.pdbx_seq_one_letter_code
_entity_poly.pdbx_strand_id
1 'polypeptide(L)'
;MNEAVSWEDLRDVAGSVFDIWCDGSEQQWAEQAWKYISKAGLAAYQDELGHTQVLIRFLGLAGIYHDFWHVAWEEPSEPDYGIWAEELNLSPIRVGMLLGRDRHLEKAEFDADHESDMHHAVRYLSGAERDKIFPVLRDGFGFGGVSGLFISLWETARPMADVIIDNEEGLGQTAMEGDEGLQTDEEIITDEGMGKAYLWVEEGCRPYGPES
;
A
#
# COMPACT_ATOMS: atom_id res chain seq x y z
N MET A 1 13.86 16.65 21.16
CA MET A 1 14.13 15.28 20.65
C MET A 1 13.01 14.99 19.68
N ASN A 2 13.31 14.48 18.48
CA ASN A 2 12.24 14.03 17.58
C ASN A 2 11.79 12.65 18.05
N GLU A 3 10.50 12.48 18.27
CA GLU A 3 9.89 11.17 18.48
C GLU A 3 9.62 10.53 17.11
N ALA A 4 9.35 9.23 17.06
CA ALA A 4 9.03 8.53 15.83
C ALA A 4 8.00 7.44 16.08
N VAL A 5 7.05 7.29 15.16
CA VAL A 5 6.06 6.21 15.19
C VAL A 5 6.76 4.91 14.80
N SER A 6 6.81 3.97 15.73
CA SER A 6 7.37 2.64 15.49
C SER A 6 6.36 1.72 14.80
N TRP A 7 6.84 0.59 14.28
CA TRP A 7 5.92 -0.42 13.73
C TRP A 7 5.02 -1.01 14.82
N GLU A 8 5.54 -1.14 16.03
CA GLU A 8 4.85 -1.65 17.20
C GLU A 8 3.64 -0.78 17.58
N ASP A 9 3.71 0.53 17.36
CA ASP A 9 2.58 1.45 17.55
C ASP A 9 1.46 1.24 16.52
N LEU A 10 1.81 0.70 15.34
CA LEU A 10 0.92 0.52 14.19
C LEU A 10 0.40 -0.90 14.05
N ARG A 11 1.04 -1.89 14.69
CA ARG A 11 0.78 -3.32 14.50
C ARG A 11 -0.68 -3.69 14.68
N ASP A 12 -1.35 -3.12 15.69
CA ASP A 12 -2.76 -3.44 15.98
C ASP A 12 -3.69 -3.01 14.85
N VAL A 13 -3.38 -1.88 14.20
CA VAL A 13 -4.15 -1.37 13.05
C VAL A 13 -3.65 -2.01 11.74
N ALA A 14 -2.38 -2.37 11.62
CA ALA A 14 -1.82 -2.94 10.40
C ALA A 14 -2.57 -4.17 9.88
N GLY A 15 -3.18 -4.97 10.78
CA GLY A 15 -4.11 -6.03 10.39
C GLY A 15 -5.30 -5.48 9.60
N SER A 16 -6.04 -4.50 10.12
CA SER A 16 -7.22 -3.96 9.41
C SER A 16 -6.86 -3.26 8.09
N VAL A 17 -5.65 -2.70 7.97
CA VAL A 17 -5.26 -1.91 6.78
C VAL A 17 -4.58 -2.74 5.69
N PHE A 18 -3.94 -3.88 5.99
CA PHE A 18 -3.16 -4.65 5.00
C PHE A 18 -3.66 -6.08 4.75
N ASP A 19 -4.60 -6.60 5.55
CA ASP A 19 -5.05 -7.99 5.51
C ASP A 19 -6.00 -8.25 4.32
N ILE A 20 -5.43 -8.36 3.12
CA ILE A 20 -6.14 -8.65 1.87
C ILE A 20 -6.16 -10.17 1.59
N TRP A 21 -5.03 -10.85 1.82
CA TRP A 21 -4.79 -12.27 1.58
C TRP A 21 -4.89 -13.12 2.86
N CYS A 22 -4.91 -12.48 4.03
CA CYS A 22 -5.13 -13.12 5.34
C CYS A 22 -4.05 -14.16 5.73
N ASP A 23 -2.87 -14.11 5.10
CA ASP A 23 -1.75 -15.03 5.35
C ASP A 23 -0.60 -14.39 6.15
N GLY A 24 -0.64 -13.06 6.34
CA GLY A 24 0.31 -12.29 7.12
C GLY A 24 1.59 -11.90 6.37
N SER A 25 1.70 -12.23 5.08
CA SER A 25 2.80 -11.77 4.22
C SER A 25 2.73 -10.25 3.98
N GLU A 26 1.53 -9.69 3.95
CA GLU A 26 1.25 -8.27 3.75
C GLU A 26 1.73 -7.44 4.93
N GLN A 27 1.51 -7.95 6.15
CA GLN A 27 2.00 -7.31 7.37
C GLN A 27 3.53 -7.35 7.43
N GLN A 28 4.16 -8.43 6.96
CA GLN A 28 5.63 -8.50 6.87
C GLN A 28 6.19 -7.51 5.84
N TRP A 29 5.54 -7.40 4.68
CA TRP A 29 5.89 -6.41 3.67
C TRP A 29 5.73 -4.99 4.21
N ALA A 30 4.60 -4.69 4.85
CA ALA A 30 4.32 -3.37 5.43
C ALA A 30 5.29 -3.02 6.56
N GLU A 31 5.66 -3.97 7.42
CA GLU A 31 6.70 -3.79 8.44
C GLU A 31 8.04 -3.43 7.80
N GLN A 32 8.41 -4.14 6.74
CA GLN A 32 9.66 -3.90 6.02
C GLN A 32 9.66 -2.54 5.30
N ALA A 33 8.54 -2.17 4.67
CA ALA A 33 8.35 -0.85 4.08
C ALA A 33 8.46 0.25 5.15
N TRP A 34 7.83 0.07 6.32
CA TRP A 34 7.89 1.03 7.42
C TRP A 34 9.31 1.20 7.97
N LYS A 35 10.14 0.15 7.97
CA LYS A 35 11.57 0.26 8.32
C LYS A 35 12.32 1.19 7.36
N TYR A 36 12.03 1.14 6.06
CA TYR A 36 12.65 2.07 5.10
C TYR A 36 12.17 3.51 5.30
N ILE A 37 10.85 3.71 5.49
CA ILE A 37 10.24 5.01 5.81
C ILE A 37 10.85 5.60 7.09
N SER A 38 11.01 4.79 8.12
CA SER A 38 11.62 5.18 9.40
C SER A 38 13.08 5.60 9.23
N LYS A 39 13.88 4.81 8.48
CA LYS A 39 15.29 5.15 8.18
C LYS A 39 15.43 6.45 7.37
N ALA A 40 14.47 6.75 6.51
CA ALA A 40 14.41 8.01 5.77
C ALA A 40 13.98 9.21 6.65
N GLY A 41 13.66 8.99 7.93
CA GLY A 41 13.19 10.03 8.85
C GLY A 41 11.73 10.43 8.64
N LEU A 42 10.99 9.71 7.79
CA LEU A 42 9.58 9.99 7.50
C LEU A 42 8.63 9.45 8.58
N ALA A 43 9.11 8.67 9.55
CA ALA A 43 8.32 8.29 10.71
C ALA A 43 8.46 9.28 11.89
N ALA A 44 9.34 10.28 11.77
CA ALA A 44 9.67 11.19 12.86
C ALA A 44 8.71 12.39 12.94
N TYR A 45 8.42 12.85 14.16
CA TYR A 45 7.59 14.02 14.44
C TYR A 45 8.11 14.82 15.64
N GLN A 46 7.61 16.05 15.78
CA GLN A 46 7.98 16.99 16.85
C GLN A 46 6.79 17.48 17.67
N ASP A 47 5.58 17.38 17.12
CA ASP A 47 4.33 17.77 17.74
C ASP A 47 3.19 16.85 17.28
N GLU A 48 2.03 17.03 17.89
CA GLU A 48 0.82 16.24 17.61
C GLU A 48 0.32 16.33 16.16
N LEU A 49 0.59 17.45 15.49
CA LEU A 49 0.20 17.64 14.10
C LEU A 49 1.15 16.88 13.17
N GLY A 50 2.45 16.89 13.48
CA GLY A 50 3.44 16.04 12.85
C GLY A 50 3.17 14.55 13.10
N HIS A 51 2.77 14.17 14.31
CA HIS A 51 2.33 12.80 14.62
C HIS A 51 1.16 12.38 13.73
N THR A 52 0.12 13.22 13.64
CA THR A 52 -1.02 13.01 12.72
C THR A 52 -0.56 12.83 11.27
N GLN A 53 0.40 13.64 10.81
CA GLN A 53 0.95 13.52 9.45
C GLN A 53 1.71 12.21 9.23
N VAL A 54 2.41 11.69 10.23
CA VAL A 54 3.06 10.38 10.14
C VAL A 54 2.03 9.25 10.03
N LEU A 55 0.93 9.32 10.77
CA LEU A 55 -0.16 8.33 10.68
C LEU A 55 -0.86 8.38 9.30
N ILE A 56 -1.08 9.57 8.74
CA ILE A 56 -1.58 9.71 7.36
C ILE A 56 -0.59 9.12 6.36
N ARG A 57 0.72 9.26 6.59
CA ARG A 57 1.73 8.63 5.73
C ARG A 57 1.69 7.11 5.80
N PHE A 58 1.38 6.54 6.97
CA PHE A 58 1.10 5.12 7.11
C PHE A 58 -0.12 4.69 6.29
N LEU A 59 -1.21 5.46 6.30
CA LEU A 59 -2.37 5.21 5.44
C LEU A 59 -2.04 5.40 3.94
N GLY A 60 -1.11 6.29 3.60
CA GLY A 60 -0.57 6.41 2.25
C GLY A 60 0.17 5.16 1.78
N LEU A 61 0.93 4.51 2.68
CA LEU A 61 1.58 3.22 2.41
C LEU A 61 0.53 2.13 2.18
N ALA A 62 -0.52 2.08 3.00
CA ALA A 62 -1.61 1.13 2.81
C ALA A 62 -2.35 1.36 1.49
N GLY A 63 -2.63 2.62 1.14
CA GLY A 63 -3.22 2.96 -0.15
C GLY A 63 -2.38 2.47 -1.33
N ILE A 64 -1.04 2.55 -1.26
CA ILE A 64 -0.17 1.99 -2.31
C ILE A 64 -0.38 0.47 -2.42
N TYR A 65 -0.45 -0.22 -1.29
CA TYR A 65 -0.63 -1.67 -1.27
C TYR A 65 -1.98 -2.11 -1.86
N HIS A 66 -3.06 -1.45 -1.45
CA HIS A 66 -4.41 -1.70 -1.98
C HIS A 66 -4.51 -1.40 -3.48
N ASP A 67 -4.04 -0.23 -3.90
CA ASP A 67 -4.10 0.16 -5.31
C ASP A 67 -3.25 -0.74 -6.21
N PHE A 68 -2.12 -1.25 -5.72
CA PHE A 68 -1.31 -2.21 -6.47
C PHE A 68 -2.13 -3.44 -6.86
N TRP A 69 -2.85 -4.01 -5.89
CA TRP A 69 -3.66 -5.20 -6.12
C TRP A 69 -4.91 -4.93 -6.93
N HIS A 70 -5.51 -3.76 -6.73
CA HIS A 70 -6.59 -3.30 -7.59
C HIS A 70 -6.16 -3.18 -9.05
N VAL A 71 -4.96 -2.64 -9.31
CA VAL A 71 -4.41 -2.54 -10.67
C VAL A 71 -4.04 -3.91 -11.23
N ALA A 72 -3.46 -4.79 -10.41
CA ALA A 72 -3.02 -6.12 -10.80
C ALA A 72 -4.18 -7.05 -11.19
N TRP A 73 -5.29 -7.00 -10.45
CA TRP A 73 -6.42 -7.92 -10.63
C TRP A 73 -7.72 -7.28 -11.15
N GLU A 74 -7.74 -5.97 -11.34
CA GLU A 74 -8.95 -5.20 -11.69
C GLU A 74 -10.10 -5.37 -10.70
N GLU A 75 -9.82 -5.88 -9.50
CA GLU A 75 -10.80 -6.04 -8.43
C GLU A 75 -10.73 -4.86 -7.46
N PRO A 76 -11.84 -4.10 -7.29
CA PRO A 76 -11.97 -3.05 -6.26
C PRO A 76 -11.51 -3.55 -4.89
N SER A 77 -10.34 -3.08 -4.45
CA SER A 77 -10.15 -2.89 -3.02
C SER A 77 -10.99 -1.68 -2.62
N GLU A 78 -11.78 -1.79 -1.56
CA GLU A 78 -12.53 -0.67 -0.99
C GLU A 78 -11.86 -0.18 0.31
N PRO A 79 -10.70 0.51 0.27
CA PRO A 79 -10.12 1.18 1.42
C PRO A 79 -11.12 2.08 2.16
N ASP A 80 -11.43 1.75 3.41
CA ASP A 80 -12.21 2.63 4.27
C ASP A 80 -11.31 3.50 5.14
N TYR A 81 -10.85 4.61 4.55
CA TYR A 81 -10.04 5.61 5.25
C TYR A 81 -10.75 6.25 6.46
N GLY A 82 -12.09 6.17 6.54
CA GLY A 82 -12.86 6.65 7.68
C GLY A 82 -12.67 5.72 8.88
N ILE A 83 -12.89 4.41 8.68
CA ILE A 83 -12.66 3.38 9.70
C ILE A 83 -11.19 3.39 10.14
N TRP A 84 -10.24 3.40 9.20
CA TRP A 84 -8.82 3.42 9.54
C TRP A 84 -8.41 4.67 10.32
N ALA A 85 -9.01 5.82 10.02
CA ALA A 85 -8.79 7.04 10.78
C ALA A 85 -9.32 6.93 12.21
N GLU A 86 -10.46 6.28 12.43
CA GLU A 86 -11.01 6.02 13.76
C GLU A 86 -10.10 5.08 14.57
N GLU A 87 -9.65 3.98 13.97
CA GLU A 87 -8.75 3.01 14.61
C GLU A 87 -7.40 3.63 15.00
N LEU A 88 -6.86 4.52 14.16
CA LEU A 88 -5.66 5.31 14.45
C LEU A 88 -5.91 6.50 15.38
N ASN A 89 -7.15 6.71 15.84
CA ASN A 89 -7.56 7.84 16.67
C ASN A 89 -7.15 9.19 16.06
N LEU A 90 -7.29 9.34 14.73
CA LEU A 90 -6.98 10.60 14.06
C LEU A 90 -7.94 11.70 14.50
N SER A 91 -7.38 12.82 14.93
CA SER A 91 -8.18 13.98 15.32
C SER A 91 -8.74 14.70 14.10
N PRO A 92 -10.07 14.85 13.95
CA PRO A 92 -10.67 15.58 12.82
C PRO A 92 -10.15 17.02 12.70
N ILE A 93 -9.90 17.68 13.84
CA ILE A 93 -9.33 19.03 13.88
C ILE A 93 -7.93 19.04 13.24
N ARG A 94 -7.07 18.07 13.56
CA ARG A 94 -5.70 18.02 13.02
C ARG A 94 -5.68 17.63 11.55
N VAL A 95 -6.55 16.71 11.14
CA VAL A 95 -6.76 16.41 9.71
C VAL A 95 -7.19 17.67 8.97
N GLY A 96 -8.17 18.42 9.49
CA GLY A 96 -8.58 19.71 8.94
C GLY A 96 -7.46 20.76 8.89
N MET A 97 -6.57 20.80 9.88
CA MET A 97 -5.39 21.67 9.86
C MET A 97 -4.36 21.25 8.82
N LEU A 98 -4.15 19.95 8.61
CA LEU A 98 -3.26 19.44 7.56
C LEU A 98 -3.83 19.72 6.18
N LEU A 99 -5.14 19.51 6.01
CA LEU A 99 -5.88 19.96 4.84
C LEU A 99 -5.61 21.46 4.61
N GLY A 100 -6.01 22.35 5.52
CA GLY A 100 -5.88 23.81 5.30
C GLY A 100 -4.45 24.33 5.04
N ARG A 101 -3.40 23.51 5.22
CA ARG A 101 -2.02 23.84 4.82
C ARG A 101 -1.70 23.49 3.37
N ASP A 102 -2.44 22.57 2.78
CA ASP A 102 -2.27 22.17 1.40
C ASP A 102 -2.86 23.23 0.44
N ARG A 103 -1.97 23.82 -0.34
CA ARG A 103 -2.29 24.86 -1.32
C ARG A 103 -2.99 24.32 -2.57
N HIS A 104 -3.01 23.00 -2.75
CA HIS A 104 -3.66 22.34 -3.87
C HIS A 104 -5.13 21.99 -3.61
N LEU A 105 -5.61 22.16 -2.38
CA LEU A 105 -7.00 21.90 -2.02
C LEU A 105 -8.02 22.71 -2.78
N GLU A 106 -7.67 23.90 -3.29
CA GLU A 106 -8.59 24.68 -4.13
C GLU A 106 -9.03 23.93 -5.40
N LYS A 107 -8.32 22.85 -5.78
CA LYS A 107 -8.67 21.96 -6.89
C LYS A 107 -9.41 20.70 -6.47
N ALA A 108 -9.44 20.37 -5.18
CA ALA A 108 -10.14 19.19 -4.69
C ALA A 108 -11.63 19.54 -4.51
N GLU A 109 -12.50 18.91 -5.31
CA GLU A 109 -13.95 19.07 -5.22
C GLU A 109 -14.47 18.31 -3.99
N PHE A 110 -14.34 18.91 -2.81
CA PHE A 110 -15.04 18.41 -1.62
C PHE A 110 -16.51 18.82 -1.72
N ASP A 111 -17.38 17.86 -2.02
CA ASP A 111 -18.82 18.10 -2.07
C ASP A 111 -19.37 18.24 -0.65
N ALA A 112 -19.89 19.42 -0.32
CA ALA A 112 -20.23 19.83 1.05
C ALA A 112 -21.43 19.07 1.67
N ASP A 113 -22.09 18.20 0.90
CA ASP A 113 -23.35 17.54 1.26
C ASP A 113 -23.19 16.06 1.65
N HIS A 114 -21.99 15.48 1.60
CA HIS A 114 -21.79 14.06 1.91
C HIS A 114 -21.15 13.85 3.28
N GLU A 115 -21.91 13.18 4.15
CA GLU A 115 -21.50 12.67 5.45
C GLU A 115 -20.39 11.61 5.28
N SER A 116 -19.16 12.06 5.00
CA SER A 116 -17.89 11.40 5.36
C SER A 116 -16.68 12.34 5.13
N ASP A 117 -16.72 13.54 5.72
CA ASP A 117 -15.62 14.52 5.66
C ASP A 117 -14.25 13.88 6.01
N MET A 118 -14.24 12.92 6.93
CA MET A 118 -13.01 12.27 7.39
C MET A 118 -12.44 11.29 6.37
N HIS A 119 -13.26 10.44 5.75
CA HIS A 119 -12.79 9.48 4.73
C HIS A 119 -12.13 10.21 3.57
N HIS A 120 -12.81 11.19 2.97
CA HIS A 120 -12.29 11.93 1.83
C HIS A 120 -11.05 12.75 2.19
N ALA A 121 -11.07 13.43 3.34
CA ALA A 121 -9.92 14.19 3.82
C ALA A 121 -8.68 13.32 4.01
N VAL A 122 -8.84 12.18 4.68
CA VAL A 122 -7.75 11.26 4.98
C VAL A 122 -7.27 10.57 3.72
N ARG A 123 -8.17 10.14 2.82
CA ARG A 123 -7.80 9.58 1.50
C ARG A 123 -6.96 10.57 0.69
N TYR A 124 -7.41 11.83 0.59
CA TYR A 124 -6.70 12.88 -0.13
C TYR A 124 -5.30 13.11 0.45
N LEU A 125 -5.20 13.32 1.77
CA LEU A 125 -3.92 13.57 2.43
C LEU A 125 -2.99 12.35 2.34
N SER A 126 -3.52 11.13 2.42
CA SER A 126 -2.77 9.88 2.27
C SER A 126 -2.22 9.74 0.85
N GLY A 127 -3.01 10.09 -0.15
CA GLY A 127 -2.58 10.18 -1.55
C GLY A 127 -1.43 11.18 -1.75
N ALA A 128 -1.54 12.37 -1.15
CA ALA A 128 -0.49 13.38 -1.22
C ALA A 128 0.83 12.97 -0.51
N GLU A 129 0.77 12.08 0.47
CA GLU A 129 1.97 11.54 1.13
C GLU A 129 2.71 10.50 0.25
N ARG A 130 2.07 9.93 -0.79
CA ARG A 130 2.70 8.94 -1.68
C ARG A 130 3.93 9.47 -2.40
N ASP A 131 3.95 10.75 -2.76
CA ASP A 131 5.11 11.40 -3.39
C ASP A 131 6.38 11.33 -2.52
N LYS A 132 6.22 11.25 -1.19
CA LYS A 132 7.33 11.09 -0.25
C LYS A 132 7.65 9.62 0.02
N ILE A 133 6.63 8.77 0.02
CA ILE A 133 6.77 7.34 0.31
C ILE A 133 7.43 6.62 -0.86
N PHE A 134 6.96 6.86 -2.09
CA PHE A 134 7.38 6.13 -3.28
C PHE A 134 8.90 6.12 -3.49
N PRO A 135 9.63 7.25 -3.45
CA PRO A 135 11.09 7.22 -3.62
C PRO A 135 11.80 6.36 -2.57
N VAL A 136 11.30 6.35 -1.33
CA VAL A 136 11.87 5.56 -0.24
C VAL A 136 11.63 4.07 -0.44
N LEU A 137 10.43 3.68 -0.89
CA LEU A 137 10.13 2.28 -1.18
C LEU A 137 10.90 1.79 -2.41
N ARG A 138 10.91 2.59 -3.49
CA ARG A 138 11.66 2.32 -4.72
C ARG A 138 13.13 2.09 -4.41
N ASP A 139 13.75 2.92 -3.58
CA ASP A 139 15.17 2.78 -3.27
C ASP A 139 15.46 1.75 -2.17
N GLY A 140 14.44 1.34 -1.40
CA GLY A 140 14.56 0.44 -0.27
C GLY A 140 14.46 -1.05 -0.62
N PHE A 141 13.58 -1.43 -1.54
CA PHE A 141 13.31 -2.84 -1.85
C PHE A 141 14.28 -3.45 -2.88
N GLY A 142 14.68 -4.71 -2.66
CA GLY A 142 15.55 -5.46 -3.56
C GLY A 142 16.91 -4.80 -3.77
N PHE A 143 17.35 -4.72 -5.03
CA PHE A 143 18.54 -3.96 -5.43
C PHE A 143 18.25 -2.46 -5.65
N GLY A 144 17.08 -1.99 -5.21
CA GLY A 144 16.53 -0.67 -5.52
C GLY A 144 15.89 -0.61 -6.90
N GLY A 145 15.15 0.47 -7.15
CA GLY A 145 14.45 0.74 -8.41
C GLY A 145 13.00 0.22 -8.45
N VAL A 146 12.35 0.49 -9.57
CA VAL A 146 10.93 0.12 -9.82
C VAL A 146 10.74 -1.39 -9.74
N SER A 147 11.62 -2.18 -10.36
CA SER A 147 11.50 -3.64 -10.36
C SER A 147 11.63 -4.26 -8.96
N GLY A 148 12.50 -3.71 -8.11
CA GLY A 148 12.65 -4.20 -6.73
C GLY A 148 11.39 -3.98 -5.89
N LEU A 149 10.77 -2.80 -6.01
CA LEU A 149 9.50 -2.50 -5.38
C LEU A 149 8.36 -3.36 -5.96
N PHE A 150 8.26 -3.46 -7.28
CA PHE A 150 7.25 -4.27 -7.95
C PHE A 150 7.29 -5.74 -7.48
N ILE A 151 8.46 -6.38 -7.54
CA ILE A 151 8.62 -7.77 -7.09
C ILE A 151 8.22 -7.90 -5.62
N SER A 152 8.62 -6.96 -4.77
CA SER A 152 8.27 -7.02 -3.34
C SER A 152 6.77 -7.02 -3.07
N LEU A 153 6.00 -6.28 -3.89
CA LEU A 153 4.54 -6.23 -3.81
C LEU A 153 3.94 -7.52 -4.40
N TRP A 154 4.38 -7.92 -5.59
CA TRP A 154 3.86 -9.10 -6.28
C TRP A 154 4.04 -10.40 -5.48
N GLU A 155 5.16 -10.54 -4.78
CA GLU A 155 5.44 -11.74 -3.98
C GLU A 155 4.55 -11.86 -2.73
N THR A 156 3.81 -10.84 -2.30
CA THR A 156 2.92 -10.98 -1.13
C THR A 156 1.68 -11.82 -1.44
N ALA A 157 1.28 -11.99 -2.71
CA ALA A 157 0.16 -12.89 -3.05
C ALA A 157 0.59 -14.33 -3.40
N ARG A 158 1.90 -14.60 -3.51
CA ARG A 158 2.40 -15.94 -3.87
C ARG A 158 1.99 -17.07 -2.93
N PRO A 159 1.77 -16.89 -1.61
CA PRO A 159 1.41 -18.02 -0.75
C PRO A 159 0.08 -18.70 -1.13
N MET A 160 -0.79 -18.07 -1.94
CA MET A 160 -2.03 -18.68 -2.46
C MET A 160 -1.87 -19.39 -3.81
N ALA A 161 -0.90 -19.01 -4.65
CA ALA A 161 -0.69 -19.63 -5.97
C ALA A 161 -0.30 -21.12 -5.85
N ASP A 162 0.41 -21.47 -4.77
CA ASP A 162 0.79 -22.86 -4.45
C ASP A 162 -0.35 -23.67 -3.78
N VAL A 163 -1.49 -23.05 -3.45
CA VAL A 163 -2.62 -23.68 -2.74
C VAL A 163 -3.84 -23.89 -3.66
N ILE A 164 -3.67 -23.82 -4.98
CA ILE A 164 -4.66 -24.40 -5.91
C ILE A 164 -4.59 -25.93 -5.76
N ILE A 165 -5.27 -26.44 -4.75
CA ILE A 165 -5.60 -27.86 -4.61
C ILE A 165 -6.54 -28.17 -5.76
N ASP A 166 -6.03 -28.90 -6.76
CA ASP A 166 -6.82 -29.63 -7.74
C ASP A 166 -7.90 -30.43 -7.00
N ASN A 167 -9.12 -29.90 -6.99
CA ASN A 167 -10.31 -30.61 -6.54
C ASN A 167 -11.24 -30.80 -7.73
N GLU A 168 -10.81 -31.58 -8.73
CA GLU A 168 -11.68 -32.53 -9.41
C GLU A 168 -10.93 -33.84 -9.71
N GLU A 169 -11.33 -34.88 -8.97
CA GLU A 169 -11.18 -36.33 -9.13
C GLU A 169 -10.22 -36.91 -10.20
N GLY A 170 -9.23 -37.69 -9.78
CA GLY A 170 -8.62 -38.68 -10.67
C GLY A 170 -7.33 -39.34 -10.20
N LEU A 171 -7.45 -40.55 -9.64
CA LEU A 171 -6.32 -41.50 -9.59
C LEU A 171 -5.79 -41.75 -11.01
N GLY A 172 -4.54 -41.35 -11.32
CA GLY A 172 -3.96 -41.68 -12.63
C GLY A 172 -2.57 -41.11 -12.95
N GLN A 173 -1.54 -41.61 -12.25
CA GLN A 173 -0.17 -41.83 -12.73
C GLN A 173 0.61 -40.74 -13.52
N THR A 174 1.70 -40.29 -12.85
CA THR A 174 3.08 -40.11 -13.34
C THR A 174 3.41 -39.06 -14.41
N ALA A 175 4.26 -38.08 -14.05
CA ALA A 175 5.66 -38.02 -14.50
C ALA A 175 6.42 -36.96 -13.68
N MET A 176 7.58 -37.35 -13.13
CA MET A 176 8.62 -36.40 -12.74
C MET A 176 9.28 -35.89 -14.02
N GLU A 177 9.30 -34.58 -14.23
CA GLU A 177 10.44 -33.88 -14.83
C GLU A 177 10.58 -32.53 -14.13
N GLY A 178 11.75 -32.31 -13.53
CA GLY A 178 12.13 -31.00 -13.03
C GLY A 178 12.51 -30.12 -14.21
N ASP A 179 12.00 -28.90 -14.19
CA ASP A 179 12.57 -27.79 -14.95
C ASP A 179 12.69 -26.61 -13.97
N GLU A 180 13.89 -26.46 -13.39
CA GLU A 180 14.30 -25.22 -12.74
C GLU A 180 14.51 -24.17 -13.84
N GLY A 181 13.41 -23.65 -14.37
CA GLY A 181 13.39 -22.44 -15.17
C GLY A 181 13.56 -21.26 -14.24
N LEU A 182 14.77 -20.73 -14.11
CA LEU A 182 14.98 -19.34 -13.70
C LEU A 182 14.21 -18.47 -14.70
N GLN A 183 12.97 -18.09 -14.35
CA GLN A 183 12.16 -17.18 -15.14
C GLN A 183 12.96 -15.89 -15.33
N THR A 184 13.39 -15.65 -16.55
CA THR A 184 14.02 -14.39 -16.93
C THR A 184 12.98 -13.27 -16.86
N ASP A 185 13.41 -12.05 -16.55
CA ASP A 185 12.56 -10.85 -16.41
C ASP A 185 11.54 -10.62 -17.56
N GLU A 186 11.77 -11.22 -18.74
CA GLU A 186 10.89 -11.14 -19.92
C GLU A 186 9.69 -12.13 -19.89
N GLU A 187 9.76 -13.25 -19.18
CA GLU A 187 8.65 -14.23 -19.06
C GLU A 187 7.65 -13.88 -17.95
N ILE A 188 8.04 -12.97 -17.05
CA ILE A 188 7.17 -12.45 -16.00
C ILE A 188 6.04 -11.60 -16.66
N ILE A 189 6.27 -11.00 -17.83
CA ILE A 189 5.43 -9.99 -18.52
C ILE A 189 4.22 -10.57 -19.30
N THR A 190 3.87 -11.86 -19.18
CA THR A 190 2.78 -12.45 -19.99
C THR A 190 1.38 -12.35 -19.40
N ASP A 191 1.21 -11.81 -18.19
CA ASP A 191 -0.11 -11.51 -17.61
C ASP A 191 -0.41 -10.00 -17.75
N GLU A 192 -1.53 -9.66 -18.38
CA GLU A 192 -1.94 -8.27 -18.65
C GLU A 192 -2.02 -7.44 -17.36
N GLY A 193 -2.46 -8.05 -16.25
CA GLY A 193 -2.53 -7.40 -14.94
C GLY A 193 -1.14 -7.07 -14.37
N MET A 194 -0.19 -7.95 -14.63
CA MET A 194 1.19 -7.85 -14.14
C MET A 194 1.94 -6.72 -14.87
N GLY A 195 1.72 -6.57 -16.19
CA GLY A 195 2.19 -5.42 -16.96
C GLY A 195 1.59 -4.08 -16.52
N LYS A 196 0.27 -4.04 -16.26
CA LYS A 196 -0.42 -2.83 -15.74
C LYS A 196 0.12 -2.42 -14.37
N ALA A 197 0.28 -3.39 -13.46
CA ALA A 197 0.80 -3.14 -12.12
C ALA A 197 2.25 -2.63 -12.16
N TYR A 198 3.10 -3.19 -13.03
CA TYR A 198 4.47 -2.69 -13.21
C TYR A 198 4.49 -1.23 -13.68
N LEU A 199 3.70 -0.90 -14.71
CA LEU A 199 3.61 0.47 -15.24
C LEU A 199 3.10 1.44 -14.17
N TRP A 200 2.10 1.05 -13.38
CA TRP A 200 1.59 1.87 -12.29
C TRP A 200 2.65 2.13 -11.20
N VAL A 201 3.50 1.15 -10.87
CA VAL A 201 4.65 1.35 -9.99
C VAL A 201 5.68 2.29 -10.64
N GLU A 202 5.96 2.13 -11.94
CA GLU A 202 6.87 3.01 -12.70
C GLU A 202 6.41 4.48 -12.69
N GLU A 203 5.11 4.70 -12.77
CA GLU A 203 4.47 6.04 -12.74
C GLU A 203 4.41 6.67 -11.34
N GLY A 204 4.88 5.96 -10.32
CA GLY A 204 5.06 6.48 -8.97
C GLY A 204 3.99 6.08 -7.96
N CYS A 205 3.25 5.00 -8.20
CA CYS A 205 2.20 4.50 -7.30
C CYS A 205 1.11 5.54 -6.99
N ARG A 206 0.69 6.30 -8.01
CA ARG A 206 -0.34 7.34 -7.87
C ARG A 206 -1.66 6.73 -7.37
N PRO A 207 -2.48 7.48 -6.61
CA PRO A 207 -3.82 7.02 -6.25
C PRO A 207 -4.57 6.47 -7.46
N TYR A 208 -5.16 5.29 -7.32
CA TYR A 208 -5.96 4.63 -8.35
C TYR A 208 -7.45 4.56 -7.91
N GLY A 209 -8.38 4.73 -8.85
CA GLY A 209 -9.83 4.75 -8.59
C GLY A 209 -10.59 5.85 -9.32
N PRO A 210 -11.92 5.96 -9.12
CA PRO A 210 -12.82 6.78 -9.96
C PRO A 210 -12.60 8.31 -9.90
N GLU A 211 -11.71 8.79 -9.03
CA GLU A 211 -11.38 10.22 -8.87
C GLU A 211 -9.91 10.55 -9.22
N SER A 212 -9.21 9.62 -9.90
CA SER A 212 -7.80 9.78 -10.35
C SER A 212 -7.66 10.57 -11.64
#